data_AF-A0A1J4JJT8-F1
#
_entry.id   AF-A0A1J4JJT8-F1
#
_cell.length_a   1.000
_cell.length_b   1.000
_cell.length_c   1.000
_cell.angle_alpha   90.00
_cell.angle_beta   90.00
_cell.angle_gamma   90.00
#
_symmetry.space_group_name_H-M   'P 1'
#
loop_
_entity.id
_entity.type
_entity.pdbx_description
1 polymer ?
#
loop_
_entity_poly.entity_id
_entity_poly.type
_entity_poly.pdbx_seq_one_letter_code
_entity_poly.pdbx_strand_id
1 'polypeptide(L)'
;MQTRRKTTRSKRGTHFSSFNNESDNYDVEEESELNTLQNQILQTKHPFELNGLTDGKPVSVIQKAITYFINKNKGWATEKKIFQFFIDKWIDILQISKKRFQNSPKLRLLHINLSTKKKGQYLFVRLNSSSSLYRVNAGIGGDVPEVLEEHRLEDANQSSEEEDESGNEYPNNQSEKNDQNSSQYSEEEDEDANDDVENPDESDSLPFEELILKLLRDSEKPLLESEIVKKMSPYNTRNGHFMNLKVNLRVRACLINLKIMHEVFAIETNGEDKWTTQNPIQNTEKNLFEKDKFHPLIRQIQNSKIGLDGILKRCASFKNTCFS
;
A
#
# COMPACT_ATOMS: atom_id res chain seq x y z
N MET A 1 53.63 9.94 23.29
CA MET A 1 52.54 9.52 24.20
C MET A 1 51.68 10.74 24.53
N GLN A 2 50.49 10.87 23.95
CA GLN A 2 49.56 11.98 24.20
C GLN A 2 48.32 11.44 24.92
N THR A 3 48.05 11.96 26.11
CA THR A 3 46.93 11.58 26.98
C THR A 3 45.72 12.48 26.67
N ARG A 4 44.65 11.89 26.11
CA ARG A 4 43.35 12.54 25.88
C ARG A 4 42.57 12.64 27.20
N ARG A 5 42.35 13.86 27.69
CA ARG A 5 41.47 14.17 28.83
C ARG A 5 40.00 14.02 28.42
N LYS A 6 39.22 13.30 29.23
CA LYS A 6 37.76 13.18 29.13
C LYS A 6 37.10 14.33 29.90
N THR A 7 36.27 15.12 29.25
CA THR A 7 35.40 16.12 29.86
C THR A 7 34.01 15.54 30.12
N THR A 8 33.63 15.42 31.39
CA THR A 8 32.28 15.03 31.83
C THR A 8 31.37 16.25 31.85
N ARG A 9 30.30 16.23 31.04
CA ARG A 9 29.29 17.30 30.96
C ARG A 9 28.17 17.02 31.96
N SER A 10 28.11 17.82 33.02
CA SER A 10 27.05 17.81 34.04
C SER A 10 25.71 18.26 33.46
N LYS A 11 24.64 17.50 33.71
CA LYS A 11 23.26 17.82 33.29
C LYS A 11 22.60 18.72 34.35
N ARG A 12 22.15 19.90 33.92
CA ARG A 12 21.27 20.79 34.71
C ARG A 12 19.89 20.13 34.86
N GLY A 13 19.45 20.01 36.10
CA GLY A 13 18.08 19.63 36.44
C GLY A 13 17.10 20.77 36.13
N THR A 14 16.04 20.44 35.41
CA THR A 14 14.90 21.32 35.18
C THR A 14 13.79 20.95 36.16
N HIS A 15 13.45 21.89 37.05
CA HIS A 15 12.26 21.82 37.90
C HIS A 15 11.01 21.92 37.01
N PHE A 16 10.16 20.90 37.03
CA PHE A 16 8.82 20.95 36.44
C PHE A 16 7.84 21.45 37.51
N SER A 17 7.11 22.51 37.18
CA SER A 17 6.04 23.08 38.01
C SER A 17 4.81 22.18 37.96
N SER A 18 4.30 21.84 39.15
CA SER A 18 3.06 21.09 39.37
C SER A 18 1.86 21.94 38.94
N PHE A 19 1.21 21.56 37.83
CA PHE A 19 -0.13 22.05 37.50
C PHE A 19 -1.14 21.04 38.07
N ASN A 20 -1.99 21.53 38.98
CA ASN A 20 -3.19 20.83 39.43
C ASN A 20 -4.17 20.76 38.26
N ASN A 21 -4.36 19.56 37.70
CA ASN A 21 -5.50 19.24 36.87
C ASN A 21 -6.59 18.66 37.76
N GLU A 22 -7.71 19.36 37.84
CA GLU A 22 -8.98 18.83 38.31
C GLU A 22 -9.38 17.71 37.34
N SER A 23 -9.43 16.49 37.88
CA SER A 23 -9.65 15.25 37.14
C SER A 23 -11.13 15.09 36.83
N ASP A 24 -11.47 15.26 35.56
CA ASP A 24 -12.61 14.56 34.98
C ASP A 24 -12.40 13.05 35.21
N ASN A 25 -13.45 12.41 35.71
CA ASN A 25 -13.50 11.00 36.06
C ASN A 25 -13.53 10.16 34.76
N TYR A 26 -12.39 10.09 34.05
CA TYR A 26 -12.20 9.19 32.93
C TYR A 26 -12.01 7.75 33.45
N ASP A 27 -12.70 6.81 32.82
CA ASP A 27 -12.71 5.38 33.14
C ASP A 27 -11.29 4.80 33.36
N VAL A 28 -10.96 4.55 34.63
CA VAL A 28 -9.69 3.96 35.08
C VAL A 28 -9.54 2.50 34.63
N GLU A 29 -10.63 1.85 34.22
CA GLU A 29 -10.63 0.43 33.86
C GLU A 29 -9.88 0.16 32.53
N GLU A 30 -9.99 1.05 31.53
CA GLU A 30 -9.41 0.86 30.20
C GLU A 30 -7.87 0.96 30.22
N GLU A 31 -7.31 1.80 31.09
CA GLU A 31 -5.85 1.96 31.23
C GLU A 31 -5.18 0.71 31.85
N SER A 32 -5.92 -0.05 32.68
CA SER A 32 -5.42 -1.30 33.28
C SER A 32 -5.31 -2.44 32.25
N GLU A 33 -6.24 -2.51 31.29
CA GLU A 33 -6.24 -3.52 30.24
C GLU A 33 -5.16 -3.28 29.18
N LEU A 34 -4.92 -2.01 28.82
CA LEU A 34 -3.86 -1.63 27.86
C LEU A 34 -2.47 -2.01 28.39
N ASN A 35 -2.23 -1.80 29.68
CA ASN A 35 -1.00 -2.23 30.34
C ASN A 35 -0.87 -3.78 30.32
N THR A 36 -2.00 -4.49 30.34
CA THR A 36 -2.02 -5.95 30.32
C THR A 36 -1.54 -6.51 28.98
N LEU A 37 -2.03 -5.98 27.84
CA LEU A 37 -1.60 -6.45 26.51
C LEU A 37 -0.11 -6.21 26.27
N GLN A 38 0.38 -5.02 26.61
CA GLN A 38 1.78 -4.64 26.44
C GLN A 38 2.72 -5.58 27.20
N ASN A 39 2.37 -5.88 28.46
CA ASN A 39 3.12 -6.83 29.27
C ASN A 39 3.07 -8.25 28.69
N GLN A 40 1.91 -8.69 28.21
CA GLN A 40 1.77 -10.00 27.55
C GLN A 40 2.67 -10.12 26.31
N ILE A 41 2.71 -9.08 25.46
CA ILE A 41 3.60 -9.06 24.28
C ILE A 41 5.07 -9.09 24.71
N LEU A 42 5.47 -8.30 25.71
CA LEU A 42 6.86 -8.26 26.18
C LEU A 42 7.32 -9.59 26.80
N GLN A 43 6.44 -10.23 27.58
CA GLN A 43 6.69 -11.51 28.25
C GLN A 43 6.66 -12.70 27.28
N THR A 44 5.98 -12.56 26.13
CA THR A 44 5.98 -13.59 25.09
C THR A 44 7.42 -13.85 24.63
N LYS A 45 7.80 -15.13 24.64
CA LYS A 45 9.09 -15.63 24.15
C LYS A 45 8.86 -16.50 22.93
N HIS A 46 9.60 -16.23 21.87
CA HIS A 46 9.60 -17.08 20.69
C HIS A 46 10.32 -18.41 21.02
N PRO A 47 9.89 -19.57 20.50
CA PRO A 47 10.56 -20.85 20.74
C PRO A 47 12.07 -20.82 20.44
N PHE A 48 12.48 -20.07 19.42
CA PHE A 48 13.91 -19.86 19.12
C PHE A 48 14.68 -19.17 20.26
N GLU A 49 14.06 -18.26 21.01
CA GLU A 49 14.68 -17.65 22.19
C GLU A 49 14.83 -18.70 23.30
N LEU A 50 13.81 -19.55 23.49
CA LEU A 50 13.81 -20.63 24.47
C LEU A 50 14.88 -21.68 24.16
N ASN A 51 15.06 -21.99 22.87
CA ASN A 51 16.00 -22.98 22.37
C ASN A 51 17.41 -22.42 22.12
N GLY A 52 17.67 -21.16 22.48
CA GLY A 52 19.00 -20.52 22.31
C GLY A 52 19.40 -20.25 20.84
N LEU A 53 18.47 -20.34 19.89
CA LEU A 53 18.73 -20.16 18.45
C LEU A 53 18.87 -18.68 18.03
N THR A 54 18.72 -17.73 18.97
CA THR A 54 18.80 -16.29 18.71
C THR A 54 20.14 -15.64 19.09
N ASP A 55 21.19 -16.42 19.35
CA ASP A 55 22.51 -15.92 19.79
C ASP A 55 22.42 -15.05 21.05
N GLY A 56 21.52 -15.40 21.97
CA GLY A 56 21.25 -14.64 23.19
C GLY A 56 20.59 -13.28 22.97
N LYS A 57 20.26 -12.91 21.73
CA LYS A 57 19.53 -11.66 21.43
C LYS A 57 18.03 -11.91 21.45
N PRO A 58 17.23 -11.05 22.11
CA PRO A 58 15.79 -11.20 22.07
C PRO A 58 15.24 -10.90 20.66
N VAL A 59 14.11 -11.51 20.32
CA VAL A 59 13.37 -11.17 19.09
C VAL A 59 12.75 -9.78 19.21
N SER A 60 12.46 -9.15 18.06
CA SER A 60 11.91 -7.79 18.04
C SER A 60 10.51 -7.76 18.67
N VAL A 61 10.10 -6.59 19.18
CA VAL A 61 8.74 -6.40 19.74
C VAL A 61 7.66 -6.76 18.73
N ILE A 62 7.86 -6.40 17.45
CA ILE A 62 6.97 -6.77 16.35
C ILE A 62 6.87 -8.30 16.20
N GLN A 63 8.01 -8.99 16.24
CA GLN A 63 8.04 -10.46 16.17
C GLN A 63 7.38 -11.10 17.39
N LYS A 64 7.54 -10.52 18.58
CA LYS A 64 6.84 -10.94 19.79
C LYS A 64 5.32 -10.75 19.67
N ALA A 65 4.87 -9.63 19.09
CA ALA A 65 3.45 -9.38 18.86
C ALA A 65 2.84 -10.41 17.90
N ILE A 66 3.53 -10.75 16.81
CA ILE A 66 3.09 -11.83 15.88
C ILE A 66 3.04 -13.16 16.63
N THR A 67 4.07 -13.49 17.39
CA THR A 67 4.15 -14.74 18.19
C THR A 67 3.00 -14.83 19.19
N TYR A 68 2.74 -13.74 19.93
CA TYR A 68 1.65 -13.64 20.88
C TYR A 68 0.30 -13.88 20.20
N PHE A 69 0.06 -13.21 19.07
CA PHE A 69 -1.18 -13.33 18.35
C PHE A 69 -1.41 -14.74 17.81
N ILE A 70 -0.42 -15.36 17.19
CA ILE A 70 -0.53 -16.74 16.69
C ILE A 70 -0.79 -17.71 17.84
N ASN A 71 -0.08 -17.59 18.96
CA ASN A 71 -0.29 -18.44 20.13
C ASN A 71 -1.68 -18.27 20.74
N LYS A 72 -2.22 -17.04 20.75
CA LYS A 72 -3.59 -16.76 21.21
C LYS A 72 -4.64 -17.37 20.28
N ASN A 73 -4.35 -17.49 18.98
CA ASN A 73 -5.20 -18.15 17.98
C ASN A 73 -4.87 -19.65 17.83
N LYS A 74 -4.67 -20.35 18.95
CA LYS A 74 -4.44 -21.82 18.97
C LYS A 74 -3.24 -22.28 18.11
N GLY A 75 -2.26 -21.42 17.85
CA GLY A 75 -1.02 -21.75 17.14
C GLY A 75 -1.04 -21.48 15.63
N TRP A 76 -2.16 -21.03 15.06
CA TRP A 76 -2.30 -20.73 13.64
C TRP A 76 -3.04 -19.40 13.41
N ALA A 77 -2.58 -18.59 12.46
CA ALA A 77 -3.30 -17.39 12.04
C ALA A 77 -3.05 -17.05 10.57
N THR A 78 -4.07 -16.52 9.88
CA THR A 78 -3.91 -16.03 8.51
C THR A 78 -3.16 -14.71 8.48
N GLU A 79 -2.46 -14.45 7.38
CA GLU A 79 -1.80 -13.16 7.10
C GLU A 79 -2.71 -11.96 7.37
N LYS A 80 -3.95 -12.03 6.86
CA LYS A 80 -4.99 -11.02 7.01
C LYS A 80 -5.35 -10.77 8.48
N LYS A 81 -5.58 -11.83 9.27
CA LYS A 81 -5.87 -11.72 10.71
C LYS A 81 -4.69 -11.12 11.49
N ILE A 82 -3.46 -11.53 11.16
CA ILE A 82 -2.24 -10.96 11.79
C ILE A 82 -2.11 -9.47 11.45
N PHE A 83 -2.37 -9.09 10.20
CA PHE A 83 -2.29 -7.70 9.76
C PHE A 83 -3.38 -6.83 10.39
N GLN A 84 -4.62 -7.33 10.47
CA GLN A 84 -5.70 -6.62 11.15
C GLN A 84 -5.37 -6.37 12.62
N PHE A 85 -4.85 -7.38 13.33
CA PHE A 85 -4.36 -7.21 14.70
C PHE A 85 -3.29 -6.11 14.83
N PHE A 86 -2.40 -5.98 13.84
CA PHE A 86 -1.41 -4.92 13.82
C PHE A 86 -2.01 -3.54 13.66
N ILE A 87 -3.02 -3.38 12.80
CA ILE A 87 -3.74 -2.12 12.63
C ILE A 87 -4.43 -1.75 13.94
N ASP A 88 -5.19 -2.69 14.52
CA ASP A 88 -6.00 -2.45 15.71
C ASP A 88 -5.16 -2.13 16.95
N LYS A 89 -4.01 -2.79 17.10
CA LYS A 89 -3.14 -2.68 18.28
C LYS A 89 -1.82 -1.94 17.99
N TRP A 90 -1.76 -1.17 16.92
CA TRP A 90 -0.52 -0.51 16.50
C TRP A 90 0.04 0.41 17.56
N ILE A 91 -0.82 1.25 18.16
CA ILE A 91 -0.41 2.24 19.17
C ILE A 91 0.20 1.56 20.38
N ASP A 92 -0.40 0.46 20.86
CA ASP A 92 0.12 -0.31 21.99
C ASP A 92 1.49 -0.91 21.68
N ILE A 93 1.64 -1.51 20.50
CA ILE A 93 2.91 -2.09 20.03
C ILE A 93 3.99 -1.01 19.93
N LEU A 94 3.64 0.21 19.50
CA LEU A 94 4.57 1.33 19.40
C LEU A 94 5.06 1.81 20.77
N GLN A 95 4.18 1.87 21.77
CA GLN A 95 4.54 2.34 23.10
C GLN A 95 5.65 1.48 23.75
N ILE A 96 5.59 0.16 23.55
CA ILE A 96 6.63 -0.76 24.05
C ILE A 96 7.82 -0.95 23.09
N SER A 97 7.71 -0.48 21.86
CA SER A 97 8.82 -0.54 20.89
C SER A 97 9.81 0.59 21.12
N LYS A 98 11.09 0.26 21.33
CA LYS A 98 12.18 1.24 21.37
C LYS A 98 12.37 1.99 20.04
N LYS A 99 11.88 1.41 18.92
CA LYS A 99 11.93 2.05 17.60
C LYS A 99 10.68 2.90 17.42
N ARG A 100 10.89 4.19 17.14
CA ARG A 100 9.82 5.12 16.75
C ARG A 100 9.46 4.89 15.29
N PHE A 101 8.43 4.10 15.05
CA PHE A 101 7.80 4.09 13.73
C PHE A 101 6.84 5.28 13.70
N GLN A 102 7.00 6.16 12.71
CA GLN A 102 6.16 7.37 12.58
C GLN A 102 4.86 7.11 11.80
N ASN A 103 4.79 5.99 11.08
CA ASN A 103 3.71 5.70 10.14
C ASN A 103 2.88 4.50 10.62
N SER A 104 1.65 4.42 10.10
CA SER A 104 0.79 3.24 10.23
C SER A 104 1.48 1.98 9.69
N PRO A 105 1.12 0.78 10.20
CA PRO A 105 1.73 -0.45 9.76
C PRO A 105 1.32 -0.72 8.31
N LYS A 106 2.31 -0.96 7.46
CA LYS A 106 2.09 -1.37 6.06
C LYS A 106 2.22 -2.88 5.96
N LEU A 107 1.49 -3.51 5.04
CA LEU A 107 1.56 -4.95 4.79
C LEU A 107 3.01 -5.44 4.53
N ARG A 108 3.82 -4.63 3.84
CA ARG A 108 5.26 -4.87 3.65
C ARG A 108 6.03 -5.11 4.95
N LEU A 109 5.69 -4.41 6.04
CA LEU A 109 6.34 -4.60 7.33
C LEU A 109 6.06 -5.99 7.89
N LEU A 110 4.82 -6.47 7.75
CA LEU A 110 4.45 -7.82 8.15
C LEU A 110 5.23 -8.86 7.34
N HIS A 111 5.25 -8.74 6.00
CA HIS A 111 5.96 -9.67 5.11
C HIS A 111 7.46 -9.79 5.44
N ILE A 112 8.12 -8.66 5.75
CA ILE A 112 9.53 -8.64 6.17
C ILE A 112 9.72 -9.45 7.46
N ASN A 113 8.82 -9.29 8.43
CA ASN A 113 8.93 -10.00 9.71
C ASN A 113 8.61 -11.49 9.55
N LEU A 114 7.59 -11.86 8.76
CA LEU A 114 7.24 -13.25 8.46
C LEU A 114 8.37 -13.97 7.72
N SER A 115 9.08 -13.26 6.82
CA SER A 115 10.23 -13.80 6.08
C SER A 115 11.54 -13.80 6.85
N THR A 116 11.57 -13.31 8.10
CA THR A 116 12.81 -13.19 8.87
C THR A 116 13.33 -14.57 9.27
N LYS A 117 14.63 -14.78 9.03
CA LYS A 117 15.37 -15.98 9.45
C LYS A 117 16.29 -15.73 10.64
N LYS A 118 16.50 -16.76 11.45
CA LYS A 118 17.55 -16.86 12.47
C LYS A 118 18.23 -18.22 12.31
N LYS A 119 19.56 -18.24 12.29
CA LYS A 119 20.35 -19.47 12.04
C LYS A 119 19.89 -20.25 10.80
N GLY A 120 19.53 -19.53 9.73
CA GLY A 120 19.05 -20.13 8.48
C GLY A 120 17.60 -20.63 8.50
N GLN A 121 16.90 -20.60 9.64
CA GLN A 121 15.52 -21.06 9.77
C GLN A 121 14.56 -19.87 9.91
N TYR A 122 13.38 -19.96 9.29
CA TYR A 122 12.35 -18.93 9.42
C TYR A 122 11.77 -18.92 10.83
N LEU A 123 11.46 -17.74 11.36
CA LEU A 123 10.75 -17.61 12.64
C LEU A 123 9.29 -18.04 12.53
N PHE A 124 8.66 -17.80 11.38
CA PHE A 124 7.28 -18.16 11.11
C PHE A 124 7.23 -19.05 9.87
N VAL A 125 6.41 -20.10 9.91
CA VAL A 125 6.33 -21.10 8.84
C VAL A 125 4.90 -21.15 8.33
N ARG A 126 4.72 -21.15 7.01
CA ARG A 126 3.42 -21.36 6.38
C ARG A 126 3.02 -22.83 6.48
N LEU A 127 1.72 -23.11 6.59
CA LEU A 127 1.22 -24.50 6.61
C LEU A 127 1.63 -25.27 5.35
N ASN A 128 1.44 -24.63 4.19
CA ASN A 128 1.87 -25.11 2.89
C ASN A 128 2.23 -23.89 2.01
N SER A 129 2.84 -24.10 0.84
CA SER A 129 3.32 -23.00 -0.01
C SER A 129 2.20 -22.06 -0.49
N SER A 130 0.98 -22.58 -0.62
CA SER A 130 -0.19 -21.89 -1.14
C SER A 130 -1.10 -21.27 -0.07
N SER A 131 -0.97 -21.66 1.19
CA SER A 131 -1.84 -21.22 2.28
C SER A 131 -1.39 -19.90 2.86
N SER A 132 -2.39 -19.11 3.26
CA SER A 132 -2.22 -17.85 3.98
C SER A 132 -1.97 -18.05 5.48
N LEU A 133 -2.04 -19.30 5.99
CA LEU A 133 -1.88 -19.64 7.40
C LEU A 133 -0.41 -19.75 7.81
N TYR A 134 -0.07 -19.01 8.86
CA TYR A 134 1.23 -19.05 9.50
C TYR A 134 1.15 -19.63 10.91
N ARG A 135 2.22 -20.32 11.29
CA ARG A 135 2.51 -20.72 12.66
C ARG A 135 3.87 -20.24 13.13
N VAL A 136 4.08 -20.25 14.44
CA VAL A 136 5.38 -20.00 15.07
C VAL A 136 6.29 -21.21 14.86
N ASN A 137 7.54 -20.99 14.42
CA ASN A 137 8.51 -22.07 14.27
C ASN A 137 9.05 -22.49 15.63
N ALA A 138 8.83 -23.75 16.00
CA ALA A 138 9.36 -24.34 17.22
C ALA A 138 10.83 -24.77 17.12
N GLY A 139 11.44 -24.76 15.92
CA GLY A 139 12.83 -25.16 15.69
C GLY A 139 12.98 -26.66 15.37
N ILE A 140 14.19 -27.19 15.57
CA ILE A 140 14.52 -28.60 15.28
C ILE A 140 13.86 -29.48 16.35
N GLY A 141 12.89 -30.31 15.93
CA GLY A 141 12.23 -31.28 16.81
C GLY A 141 11.04 -30.75 17.61
N GLY A 142 10.51 -29.57 17.26
CA GLY A 142 9.25 -29.11 17.84
C GLY A 142 8.06 -29.84 17.20
N ASP A 143 7.26 -30.50 18.03
CA ASP A 143 6.00 -31.11 17.60
C ASP A 143 5.13 -30.07 16.90
N VAL A 144 4.61 -30.44 15.73
CA VAL A 144 3.71 -29.57 14.96
C VAL A 144 2.33 -29.69 15.61
N PRO A 145 1.76 -28.60 16.16
CA PRO A 145 0.39 -28.65 16.66
C PRO A 145 -0.54 -29.09 15.54
N GLU A 146 -1.35 -30.11 15.81
CA GLU A 146 -2.32 -30.61 14.84
C GLU A 146 -3.28 -29.48 14.47
N VAL A 147 -3.46 -29.26 13.16
CA VAL A 147 -4.35 -28.22 12.66
C VAL A 147 -5.79 -28.66 12.97
N LEU A 148 -6.44 -27.98 13.91
CA LEU A 148 -7.87 -28.16 14.17
C LEU A 148 -8.66 -27.92 12.87
N GLU A 149 -9.63 -28.81 12.58
CA GLU A 149 -10.43 -28.72 11.35
C GLU A 149 -11.14 -27.37 11.17
N GLU A 150 -11.48 -26.69 12.26
CA GLU A 150 -12.07 -25.35 12.27
C GLU A 150 -11.28 -24.35 11.41
N HIS A 151 -9.94 -24.41 11.44
CA HIS A 151 -9.09 -23.48 10.70
C HIS A 151 -8.95 -23.85 9.21
N ARG A 152 -9.22 -25.10 8.84
CA ARG A 152 -9.17 -25.52 7.42
C ARG A 152 -10.35 -24.95 6.63
N LEU A 153 -11.50 -24.83 7.29
CA LEU A 153 -12.71 -24.27 6.67
C LEU A 153 -12.61 -22.75 6.45
N GLU A 154 -11.91 -22.03 7.35
CA GLU A 154 -11.68 -20.59 7.18
C GLU A 154 -10.80 -20.27 5.95
N ASP A 155 -9.75 -21.05 5.71
CA ASP A 155 -8.84 -20.86 4.56
C ASP A 155 -9.56 -21.22 3.23
N ALA A 156 -10.44 -22.23 3.26
CA ALA A 156 -11.23 -22.64 2.09
C ALA A 156 -12.28 -21.58 1.68
N ASN A 157 -12.94 -20.95 2.65
CA ASN A 157 -13.94 -19.91 2.36
C ASN A 157 -13.31 -18.57 1.93
N GLN A 158 -12.09 -18.25 2.38
CA GLN A 158 -11.40 -17.05 1.92
C GLN A 158 -10.88 -17.20 0.48
N SER A 159 -10.52 -18.41 0.05
CA SER A 159 -10.08 -18.65 -1.32
C SER A 159 -11.16 -18.43 -2.38
N SER A 160 -12.45 -18.40 -2.02
CA SER A 160 -13.55 -18.15 -2.98
C SER A 160 -13.99 -16.69 -3.07
N GLU A 161 -13.53 -15.82 -2.15
CA GLU A 161 -13.93 -14.40 -2.13
C GLU A 161 -12.79 -13.44 -2.55
N GLU A 162 -11.58 -13.94 -2.77
CA GLU A 162 -10.39 -13.11 -3.11
C GLU A 162 -9.93 -13.23 -4.57
N GLU A 163 -10.74 -13.77 -5.50
CA GLU A 163 -10.40 -13.78 -6.94
C GLU A 163 -10.56 -12.42 -7.65
N ASP A 164 -11.08 -11.37 -6.98
CA ASP A 164 -11.32 -10.06 -7.61
C ASP A 164 -10.58 -8.85 -6.99
N GLU A 165 -9.67 -9.04 -6.01
CA GLU A 165 -8.91 -7.93 -5.43
C GLU A 165 -7.44 -8.26 -5.14
N SER A 166 -6.54 -7.49 -5.76
CA SER A 166 -5.11 -7.28 -5.43
C SER A 166 -4.03 -8.01 -6.25
N GLY A 167 -3.93 -7.64 -7.54
CA GLY A 167 -2.70 -7.82 -8.32
C GLY A 167 -1.56 -6.90 -7.86
N ASN A 168 -0.74 -7.35 -6.92
CA ASN A 168 0.54 -6.71 -6.58
C ASN A 168 1.67 -7.75 -6.43
N GLU A 169 1.93 -8.51 -7.50
CA GLU A 169 3.08 -9.40 -7.59
C GLU A 169 4.36 -8.63 -7.95
N TYR A 170 5.33 -8.65 -7.04
CA TYR A 170 6.72 -8.29 -7.32
C TYR A 170 7.41 -9.48 -8.00
N PRO A 171 7.99 -9.34 -9.21
CA PRO A 171 8.69 -10.44 -9.85
C PRO A 171 10.08 -10.62 -9.22
N ASN A 172 10.28 -11.79 -8.63
CA ASN A 172 11.55 -12.28 -8.12
C ASN A 172 12.34 -12.90 -9.29
N ASN A 173 13.24 -12.14 -9.91
CA ASN A 173 14.11 -12.63 -10.98
C ASN A 173 15.41 -13.21 -10.39
N GLN A 174 15.56 -14.54 -10.46
CA GLN A 174 16.88 -15.19 -10.52
C GLN A 174 17.27 -15.39 -11.98
N SER A 175 18.53 -15.08 -12.27
CA SER A 175 19.16 -15.03 -13.59
C SER A 175 19.74 -16.38 -14.02
N GLU A 176 19.70 -16.66 -15.32
CA GLU A 176 20.72 -17.39 -16.12
C GLU A 176 20.24 -17.32 -17.59
N LYS A 177 20.73 -16.39 -18.42
CA LYS A 177 21.95 -16.39 -19.27
C LYS A 177 21.90 -17.31 -20.51
N ASN A 178 22.39 -16.72 -21.62
CA ASN A 178 22.81 -17.26 -22.94
C ASN A 178 21.72 -17.47 -23.99
N ASP A 179 21.85 -17.15 -25.28
CA ASP A 179 22.89 -16.55 -26.16
C ASP A 179 22.13 -16.10 -27.44
N GLN A 180 22.22 -14.85 -27.90
CA GLN A 180 23.06 -14.33 -29.01
C GLN A 180 22.90 -14.95 -30.42
N ASN A 181 22.94 -14.03 -31.41
CA ASN A 181 23.08 -14.19 -32.88
C ASN A 181 21.81 -14.52 -33.69
N SER A 182 21.54 -13.94 -34.87
CA SER A 182 22.40 -13.23 -35.84
C SER A 182 21.55 -12.30 -36.70
N SER A 183 22.12 -11.15 -37.04
CA SER A 183 21.68 -10.22 -38.08
C SER A 183 21.69 -10.85 -39.47
N GLN A 184 20.83 -10.39 -40.37
CA GLN A 184 21.16 -10.34 -41.79
C GLN A 184 20.48 -9.15 -42.47
N TYR A 185 21.31 -8.23 -42.94
CA TYR A 185 21.02 -7.17 -43.89
C TYR A 185 20.56 -7.76 -45.24
N SER A 186 19.63 -7.08 -45.91
CA SER A 186 19.61 -7.00 -47.38
C SER A 186 19.05 -5.64 -47.81
N GLU A 187 19.89 -4.86 -48.46
CA GLU A 187 19.54 -3.69 -49.28
C GLU A 187 18.97 -4.15 -50.64
N GLU A 188 18.52 -3.14 -51.42
CA GLU A 188 18.08 -3.14 -52.84
C GLU A 188 16.56 -3.12 -53.05
N GLU A 189 15.98 -2.32 -53.96
CA GLU A 189 16.37 -1.11 -54.72
C GLU A 189 15.03 -0.54 -55.24
N ASP A 190 14.98 0.78 -55.39
CA ASP A 190 14.12 1.66 -56.21
C ASP A 190 12.85 1.10 -56.91
N GLU A 191 11.72 1.80 -56.73
CA GLU A 191 10.93 2.29 -57.88
C GLU A 191 9.95 3.41 -57.51
N ASP A 192 9.84 4.32 -58.47
CA ASP A 192 9.27 5.66 -58.52
C ASP A 192 7.72 5.64 -58.50
N ALA A 193 7.09 6.34 -57.56
CA ALA A 193 5.68 6.74 -57.66
C ALA A 193 5.39 7.96 -56.77
N ASN A 194 4.97 9.04 -57.43
CA ASN A 194 4.37 10.23 -56.82
C ASN A 194 3.35 9.84 -55.74
N ASP A 195 3.62 10.19 -54.50
CA ASP A 195 2.60 10.21 -53.45
C ASP A 195 2.76 11.50 -52.64
N ASP A 196 1.63 12.10 -52.33
CA ASP A 196 1.53 13.35 -51.59
C ASP A 196 2.47 13.32 -50.38
N VAL A 197 3.30 14.36 -50.25
CA VAL A 197 4.15 14.59 -49.07
C VAL A 197 3.22 14.93 -47.90
N GLU A 198 2.55 13.90 -47.38
CA GLU A 198 2.02 13.90 -46.03
C GLU A 198 3.22 14.11 -45.13
N ASN A 199 3.26 15.27 -44.46
CA ASN A 199 4.30 15.59 -43.50
C ASN A 199 4.51 14.37 -42.60
N PRO A 200 5.75 13.85 -42.46
CA PRO A 200 6.02 12.72 -41.59
C PRO A 200 5.43 13.06 -40.23
N ASP A 201 4.39 12.31 -39.88
CA ASP A 201 3.50 12.62 -38.79
C ASP A 201 4.38 12.76 -37.54
N GLU A 202 4.39 13.92 -36.87
CA GLU A 202 5.30 14.23 -35.76
C GLU A 202 5.27 13.16 -34.64
N SER A 203 4.22 12.34 -34.65
CA SER A 203 4.06 11.11 -33.90
C SER A 203 5.26 10.15 -33.99
N ASP A 204 6.06 10.19 -35.05
CA ASP A 204 7.22 9.30 -35.24
C ASP A 204 8.43 9.56 -34.35
N SER A 205 8.53 10.78 -33.82
CA SER A 205 9.65 11.18 -32.97
C SER A 205 9.41 10.99 -31.46
N LEU A 206 8.16 10.75 -31.04
CA LEU A 206 7.80 10.73 -29.63
C LEU A 206 8.31 9.46 -28.92
N PRO A 207 8.82 9.57 -27.69
CA PRO A 207 9.16 8.42 -26.86
C PRO A 207 7.90 7.64 -26.47
N PHE A 208 8.07 6.36 -26.13
CA PHE A 208 6.95 5.45 -25.85
C PHE A 208 5.99 5.95 -24.77
N GLU A 209 6.49 6.62 -23.73
CA GLU A 209 5.66 7.15 -22.64
C GLU A 209 4.78 8.33 -23.09
N GLU A 210 5.32 9.19 -23.96
CA GLU A 210 4.58 10.32 -24.53
C GLU A 210 3.50 9.84 -25.50
N LEU A 211 3.73 8.73 -26.20
CA LEU A 211 2.69 8.08 -27.00
C LEU A 211 1.53 7.56 -26.13
N ILE A 212 1.82 7.00 -24.95
CA ILE A 212 0.77 6.61 -23.98
C ILE A 212 0.00 7.84 -23.51
N LEU A 213 0.69 8.93 -23.17
CA LEU A 213 0.03 10.19 -22.77
C LEU A 213 -0.83 10.76 -23.89
N LYS A 214 -0.31 10.83 -25.12
CA LYS A 214 -1.07 11.26 -26.31
C LYS A 214 -2.32 10.39 -26.47
N LEU A 215 -2.18 9.07 -26.42
CA LEU A 215 -3.29 8.12 -26.50
C LEU A 215 -4.37 8.39 -25.43
N LEU A 216 -3.98 8.66 -24.19
CA LEU A 216 -4.92 8.93 -23.09
C LEU A 216 -5.55 10.33 -23.17
N ARG A 217 -4.87 11.32 -23.75
CA ARG A 217 -5.42 12.67 -24.01
C ARG A 217 -6.42 12.66 -25.15
N ASP A 218 -6.12 11.91 -26.20
CA ASP A 218 -6.98 11.77 -27.39
C ASP A 218 -8.22 10.90 -27.09
N SER A 219 -8.20 10.13 -26.00
CA SER A 219 -9.35 9.33 -25.55
C SER A 219 -10.32 10.16 -24.72
N GLU A 220 -11.57 10.27 -25.19
CA GLU A 220 -12.65 10.92 -24.42
C GLU A 220 -13.03 10.15 -23.14
N LYS A 221 -12.75 8.84 -23.10
CA LYS A 221 -13.13 7.94 -22.00
C LYS A 221 -11.90 7.32 -21.33
N PRO A 222 -11.96 7.02 -20.02
CA PRO A 222 -10.94 6.22 -19.36
C PRO A 222 -10.79 4.85 -20.04
N LEU A 223 -9.54 4.43 -20.28
CA LEU A 223 -9.21 3.19 -20.99
C LEU A 223 -8.74 2.11 -20.02
N LEU A 224 -9.10 0.86 -20.29
CA LEU A 224 -8.55 -0.28 -19.54
C LEU A 224 -7.07 -0.51 -19.89
N GLU A 225 -6.30 -1.07 -18.96
CA GLU A 225 -4.89 -1.42 -19.19
C GLU A 225 -4.73 -2.32 -20.43
N SER A 226 -5.64 -3.29 -20.61
CA SER A 226 -5.66 -4.21 -21.76
C SER A 226 -5.89 -3.49 -23.10
N GLU A 227 -6.73 -2.45 -23.12
CA GLU A 227 -6.98 -1.64 -24.32
C GLU A 227 -5.77 -0.79 -24.68
N ILE A 228 -5.10 -0.22 -23.67
CA ILE A 228 -3.86 0.55 -23.86
C ILE A 228 -2.76 -0.36 -24.42
N VAL A 229 -2.59 -1.55 -23.84
CA VAL A 229 -1.65 -2.56 -24.34
C VAL A 229 -1.91 -2.91 -25.81
N LYS A 230 -3.19 -3.15 -26.17
CA LYS A 230 -3.56 -3.48 -27.55
C LYS A 230 -3.21 -2.34 -28.52
N LYS A 231 -3.48 -1.09 -28.15
CA LYS A 231 -3.17 0.10 -28.96
C LYS A 231 -1.67 0.41 -29.03
N MET A 232 -0.91 0.07 -27.98
CA MET A 232 0.53 0.32 -27.90
C MET A 232 1.39 -0.81 -28.48
N SER A 233 0.82 -1.98 -28.76
CA SER A 233 1.51 -3.14 -29.32
C SER A 233 2.34 -2.84 -30.58
N PRO A 234 1.85 -2.05 -31.56
CA PRO A 234 2.64 -1.70 -32.76
C PRO A 234 3.91 -0.90 -32.44
N TYR A 235 3.96 -0.24 -31.29
CA TYR A 235 5.05 0.65 -30.88
C TYR A 235 6.02 -0.03 -29.90
N ASN A 236 5.97 -1.35 -29.72
CA ASN A 236 6.77 -2.06 -28.71
C ASN A 236 8.29 -1.84 -28.87
N THR A 237 8.79 -1.60 -30.09
CA THR A 237 10.21 -1.36 -30.39
C THR A 237 10.63 0.10 -30.24
N ARG A 238 9.71 1.04 -29.99
CA ARG A 238 10.03 2.47 -29.83
C ARG A 238 10.94 2.70 -28.62
N ASN A 239 11.83 3.67 -28.76
CA ASN A 239 12.65 4.16 -27.65
C ASN A 239 11.79 4.75 -26.53
N GLY A 240 12.27 4.64 -25.30
CA GLY A 240 11.60 5.17 -24.12
C GLY A 240 12.13 4.55 -22.85
N HIS A 241 11.48 4.87 -21.75
CA HIS A 241 11.68 4.21 -20.48
C HIS A 241 11.26 2.74 -20.59
N PHE A 242 11.97 1.88 -19.86
CA PHE A 242 11.64 0.45 -19.75
C PHE A 242 11.65 -0.35 -21.07
N MET A 243 12.47 0.04 -22.06
CA MET A 243 12.59 -0.64 -23.37
C MET A 243 12.90 -2.14 -23.30
N ASN A 244 13.46 -2.62 -22.18
CA ASN A 244 13.82 -4.03 -21.98
C ASN A 244 12.65 -4.90 -21.49
N LEU A 245 11.47 -4.33 -21.25
CA LEU A 245 10.29 -5.06 -20.78
C LEU A 245 9.39 -5.47 -21.96
N LYS A 246 8.66 -6.59 -21.79
CA LYS A 246 7.57 -6.96 -22.69
C LYS A 246 6.49 -5.86 -22.69
N VAL A 247 5.81 -5.62 -23.81
CA VAL A 247 4.85 -4.52 -23.98
C VAL A 247 3.84 -4.38 -22.83
N ASN A 248 3.27 -5.49 -22.33
CA ASN A 248 2.32 -5.46 -21.21
C ASN A 248 2.93 -4.85 -19.95
N LEU A 249 4.10 -5.35 -19.55
CA LEU A 249 4.83 -4.86 -18.38
C LEU A 249 5.36 -3.44 -18.59
N ARG A 250 5.75 -3.12 -19.85
CA ARG A 250 6.21 -1.80 -20.23
C ARG A 250 5.10 -0.76 -20.07
N VAL A 251 3.91 -1.02 -20.61
CA VAL A 251 2.72 -0.15 -20.45
C VAL A 251 2.40 0.05 -18.97
N ARG A 252 2.33 -1.04 -18.18
CA ARG A 252 2.08 -0.96 -16.73
C ARG A 252 3.11 -0.10 -16.01
N ALA A 253 4.40 -0.32 -16.27
CA ALA A 253 5.48 0.47 -15.66
C ALA A 253 5.39 1.96 -16.03
N CYS A 254 5.06 2.26 -17.28
CA CYS A 254 4.85 3.64 -17.74
C CYS A 254 3.66 4.28 -17.01
N LEU A 255 2.51 3.61 -16.95
CA LEU A 255 1.32 4.13 -16.27
C LEU A 255 1.56 4.40 -14.78
N ILE A 256 2.27 3.51 -14.08
CA ILE A 256 2.65 3.72 -12.67
C ILE A 256 3.57 4.94 -12.54
N ASN A 257 4.56 5.09 -13.42
CA ASN A 257 5.47 6.23 -13.39
C ASN A 257 4.73 7.54 -13.66
N LEU A 258 3.88 7.59 -14.70
CA LEU A 258 3.04 8.74 -15.03
C LEU A 258 2.08 9.10 -13.90
N LYS A 259 1.56 8.11 -13.16
CA LYS A 259 0.71 8.32 -11.97
C LYS A 259 1.48 8.96 -10.82
N ILE A 260 2.73 8.55 -10.59
CA ILE A 260 3.62 9.17 -9.59
C ILE A 260 3.91 10.62 -9.96
N MET A 261 4.03 10.92 -11.26
CA MET A 261 4.22 12.28 -11.78
C MET A 261 2.93 13.12 -11.82
N HIS A 262 1.79 12.54 -11.41
CA HIS A 262 0.47 13.17 -11.45
C HIS A 262 -0.01 13.57 -12.86
N GLU A 263 0.46 12.89 -13.90
CA GLU A 263 0.05 13.14 -15.30
C GLU A 263 -1.12 12.26 -15.74
N VAL A 264 -1.30 11.10 -15.09
CA VAL A 264 -2.43 10.18 -15.29
C VAL A 264 -3.02 9.75 -13.96
N PHE A 265 -4.28 9.34 -14.00
CA PHE A 265 -5.06 8.87 -12.86
C PHE A 265 -5.65 7.49 -13.18
N ALA A 266 -5.74 6.64 -12.16
CA ALA A 266 -6.43 5.36 -12.23
C ALA A 266 -7.77 5.48 -11.50
N ILE A 267 -8.85 5.07 -12.16
CA ILE A 267 -10.22 5.02 -11.64
C ILE A 267 -10.59 3.54 -11.58
N GLU A 268 -10.83 3.05 -10.38
CA GLU A 268 -11.29 1.69 -10.16
C GLU A 268 -12.75 1.56 -10.58
N THR A 269 -13.07 0.65 -11.50
CA THR A 269 -14.43 0.38 -11.95
C THR A 269 -14.60 -1.12 -12.15
N ASN A 270 -15.46 -1.74 -11.35
CA ASN A 270 -15.72 -3.19 -11.38
C ASN A 270 -14.44 -4.04 -11.18
N GLY A 271 -13.58 -3.67 -10.23
CA GLY A 271 -12.32 -4.40 -9.95
C GLY A 271 -11.20 -4.18 -10.97
N GLU A 272 -11.43 -3.40 -12.03
CA GLU A 272 -10.41 -3.08 -13.03
C GLU A 272 -10.02 -1.59 -12.98
N ASP A 273 -8.72 -1.33 -13.11
CA ASP A 273 -8.16 0.03 -13.21
C ASP A 273 -8.37 0.61 -14.62
N LYS A 274 -9.15 1.69 -14.70
CA LYS A 274 -9.30 2.50 -15.91
C LYS A 274 -8.42 3.75 -15.81
N TRP A 275 -7.62 4.01 -16.84
CA TRP A 275 -6.64 5.08 -16.86
C TRP A 275 -7.12 6.27 -17.66
N THR A 276 -6.87 7.48 -17.15
CA THR A 276 -7.24 8.75 -17.80
C THR A 276 -6.27 9.86 -17.42
N THR A 277 -6.19 10.92 -18.22
CA THR A 277 -5.49 12.17 -17.89
C THR A 277 -6.38 13.16 -17.13
N GLN A 278 -7.69 12.92 -17.07
CA GLN A 278 -8.63 13.79 -16.37
C GLN A 278 -8.60 13.51 -14.86
N ASN A 279 -8.42 14.55 -14.06
CA ASN A 279 -8.42 14.41 -12.61
C ASN A 279 -9.83 14.00 -12.12
N PRO A 280 -9.99 12.83 -11.47
CA PRO A 280 -11.29 12.31 -11.09
C PRO A 280 -12.05 13.22 -10.10
N ILE A 281 -11.33 14.00 -9.29
CA ILE A 281 -11.93 14.89 -8.28
C ILE A 281 -12.79 16.00 -8.92
N GLN A 282 -12.49 16.41 -10.16
CA GLN A 282 -13.25 17.49 -10.81
C GLN A 282 -14.60 17.02 -11.40
N ASN A 283 -14.81 15.72 -11.56
CA ASN A 283 -16.02 15.18 -12.19
C ASN A 283 -17.14 14.87 -11.20
N THR A 284 -16.83 14.65 -9.92
CA THR A 284 -17.84 14.47 -8.87
C THR A 284 -18.58 15.77 -8.56
N GLU A 285 -17.91 16.92 -8.59
CA GLU A 285 -18.56 18.20 -8.31
C GLU A 285 -19.52 18.64 -9.43
N LYS A 286 -19.20 18.38 -10.71
CA LYS A 286 -20.08 18.76 -11.81
C LYS A 286 -21.41 18.00 -11.82
N ASN A 287 -21.42 16.73 -11.42
CA ASN A 287 -22.64 15.92 -11.39
C ASN A 287 -23.54 16.20 -10.18
N LEU A 288 -23.00 16.75 -9.09
CA LEU A 288 -23.79 17.17 -7.93
C LEU A 288 -24.65 18.41 -8.23
N PHE A 289 -24.25 19.25 -9.20
CA PHE A 289 -24.98 20.48 -9.53
C PHE A 289 -25.87 20.40 -10.78
N GLU A 290 -25.80 19.34 -11.60
CA GLU A 290 -26.67 19.22 -12.78
C GLU A 290 -28.04 18.60 -12.48
N LYS A 291 -28.17 17.80 -11.41
CA LYS A 291 -29.46 17.16 -11.05
C LYS A 291 -30.27 17.93 -10.04
N ASP A 292 -29.62 18.71 -9.19
CA ASP A 292 -30.33 19.75 -8.45
C ASP A 292 -30.55 20.89 -9.41
N LYS A 293 -31.81 21.27 -9.62
CA LYS A 293 -32.21 22.54 -10.25
C LYS A 293 -31.77 23.70 -9.34
N PHE A 294 -30.47 23.83 -9.13
CA PHE A 294 -29.89 24.99 -8.51
C PHE A 294 -30.01 26.07 -9.57
N HIS A 295 -31.14 26.76 -9.58
CA HIS A 295 -31.21 28.08 -10.16
C HIS A 295 -30.24 28.91 -9.33
N PRO A 296 -29.05 29.29 -9.83
CA PRO A 296 -28.26 30.29 -9.14
C PRO A 296 -29.21 31.48 -8.99
N LEU A 297 -29.47 31.89 -7.75
CA LEU A 297 -30.25 33.09 -7.48
C LEU A 297 -29.55 34.23 -8.21
N ILE A 298 -30.06 34.53 -9.41
CA ILE A 298 -29.69 35.71 -10.17
C ILE A 298 -29.85 36.85 -9.20
N ARG A 299 -28.72 37.54 -8.95
CA ARG A 299 -28.56 38.67 -8.05
C ARG A 299 -29.73 39.64 -8.15
N GLN A 300 -30.77 39.44 -7.33
CA GLN A 300 -31.53 40.57 -6.80
C GLN A 300 -30.82 40.99 -5.52
N ILE A 301 -29.69 41.68 -5.71
CA ILE A 301 -29.11 42.54 -4.69
C ILE A 301 -30.10 43.69 -4.50
N GLN A 302 -31.07 43.49 -3.63
CA GLN A 302 -31.77 44.60 -2.97
C GLN A 302 -31.40 44.56 -1.49
N ASN A 303 -30.29 45.25 -1.18
CA ASN A 303 -29.99 46.04 0.02
C ASN A 303 -30.62 45.68 1.39
N SER A 304 -30.78 44.40 1.71
CA SER A 304 -31.03 43.98 3.10
C SER A 304 -29.76 43.39 3.68
N LYS A 305 -29.25 44.03 4.75
CA LYS A 305 -28.16 43.51 5.58
C LYS A 305 -28.61 42.16 6.16
N ILE A 306 -28.24 41.07 5.50
CA ILE A 306 -28.40 39.74 6.07
C ILE A 306 -27.33 39.61 7.16
N GLY A 307 -27.74 39.80 8.41
CA GLY A 307 -26.90 39.56 9.57
C GLY A 307 -26.55 38.07 9.70
N LEU A 308 -25.46 37.78 10.41
CA LEU A 308 -24.95 36.43 10.68
C LEU A 308 -26.05 35.45 11.15
N ASP A 309 -27.02 35.95 11.91
CA ASP A 309 -28.15 35.18 12.42
C ASP A 309 -29.07 34.63 11.31
N GLY A 310 -29.20 35.36 10.19
CA GLY A 310 -29.93 34.90 9.01
C GLY A 310 -29.21 33.80 8.23
N ILE A 311 -27.87 33.79 8.28
CA ILE A 311 -27.05 32.73 7.68
C ILE A 311 -27.14 31.47 8.55
N LEU A 312 -27.01 31.60 9.87
CA LEU A 312 -27.08 30.48 10.82
C LEU A 312 -28.46 29.80 10.82
N LYS A 313 -29.56 30.55 10.76
CA LYS A 313 -30.91 29.98 10.61
C LYS A 313 -31.08 29.21 9.29
N ARG A 314 -30.45 29.65 8.20
CA ARG A 314 -30.50 28.92 6.92
C ARG A 314 -29.68 27.64 6.96
N CYS A 315 -28.49 27.66 7.57
CA CYS A 315 -27.71 26.44 7.80
C CYS A 315 -28.46 25.44 8.70
N ALA A 316 -29.19 25.91 9.72
CA ALA A 316 -30.02 25.07 10.57
C ALA A 316 -31.25 24.47 9.85
N SER A 317 -31.78 25.16 8.83
CA SER A 317 -32.89 24.65 8.00
C SER A 317 -32.47 23.62 6.95
N PHE A 318 -31.18 23.56 6.62
CA PHE A 318 -30.59 22.47 5.84
C PHE A 318 -30.46 21.22 6.74
N LYS A 319 -31.59 20.60 7.06
CA LYS A 319 -31.58 19.22 7.57
C LYS A 319 -31.11 18.33 6.42
N ASN A 320 -29.95 17.71 6.63
CA ASN A 320 -29.40 16.65 5.79
C ASN A 320 -30.45 15.56 5.53
N THR A 321 -31.12 15.61 4.38
CA THR A 321 -31.84 14.49 3.79
C THR A 321 -30.90 13.50 3.09
N CYS A 322 -29.59 13.75 3.11
CA CYS A 322 -28.59 12.89 2.48
C CYS A 322 -28.04 11.78 3.39
N PHE A 323 -28.50 11.68 4.64
CA PHE A 323 -28.08 10.64 5.60
C PHE A 323 -29.28 10.06 6.36
N SER A 324 -30.27 9.58 5.61
CA SER A 324 -31.35 8.73 6.13
C SER A 324 -31.47 7.49 5.26
#